data_AF-A0A3S5C2P7-F1
#
_entry.id   AF-A0A3S5C2P7-F1
#
_cell.length_a   1.000
_cell.length_b   1.000
_cell.length_c   1.000
_cell.angle_alpha   90.00
_cell.angle_beta   90.00
_cell.angle_gamma   90.00
#
_symmetry.space_group_name_H-M   'P 1'
#
loop_
_entity.id
_entity.type
_entity.pdbx_description
1 polymer ?
#
loop_
_entity_poly.entity_id
_entity_poly.type
_entity_poly.pdbx_seq_one_letter_code
_entity_poly.pdbx_strand_id
1 'polypeptide(L)'
;MFTFRKKPKTVYEKVVKDIPLDSAEDGSYELAVLKGEETVQSVSTDALDVGIMEYFAREPFSIPHIENYFRKHRAMEAKSHFENWLYAFDQMDRPFLGLSILLMRDSEVTEAVKFGIYLTQFTDLSHKTQARKIVEELGRHDAFSYYALDALLKSADSTHAFYELGSTLTGRGKEIYETMAKALLEKGRK
;
A
#
# COMPACT_ATOMS: atom_id res chain seq x y z
N MET A 1 16.84 1.51 37.62
CA MET A 1 16.02 2.49 36.87
C MET A 1 15.70 1.86 35.53
N PHE A 2 14.52 1.25 35.37
CA PHE A 2 14.11 0.68 34.08
C PHE A 2 13.64 1.82 33.19
N THR A 3 14.48 2.25 32.25
CA THR A 3 14.06 3.11 31.15
C THR A 3 13.13 2.27 30.26
N PHE A 4 11.82 2.44 30.44
CA PHE A 4 10.85 2.02 29.43
C PHE A 4 11.15 2.82 28.16
N ARG A 5 11.97 2.26 27.25
CA ARG A 5 12.07 2.76 25.88
C ARG A 5 10.66 2.65 25.31
N LYS A 6 10.00 3.78 25.09
CA LYS A 6 8.75 3.81 24.31
C LYS A 6 9.05 3.11 22.99
N LYS A 7 8.23 2.12 22.62
CA LYS A 7 8.30 1.52 21.28
C LYS A 7 8.19 2.65 20.25
N PRO A 8 8.94 2.59 19.14
CA PRO A 8 8.79 3.58 18.09
C PRO A 8 7.33 3.59 17.63
N LYS A 9 6.82 4.78 17.26
CA LYS A 9 5.47 4.88 16.71
C LYS A 9 5.47 4.33 15.29
N THR A 10 4.49 3.49 14.98
CA THR A 10 4.29 2.96 13.64
C THR A 10 3.90 4.08 12.68
N VAL A 11 4.05 3.86 11.38
CA VAL A 11 3.63 4.84 10.36
C VAL A 11 2.13 5.11 10.46
N TYR A 12 1.31 4.07 10.63
CA TYR A 12 -0.13 4.24 10.80
C TYR A 12 -0.49 5.07 12.05
N GLU A 13 0.18 4.85 13.18
CA GLU A 13 -0.02 5.69 14.36
C GLU A 13 0.35 7.16 14.14
N LYS A 14 1.36 7.43 13.30
CA LYS A 14 1.73 8.79 12.93
C LYS A 14 0.63 9.43 12.09
N VAL A 15 0.16 8.74 11.05
CA VAL A 15 -0.91 9.21 10.17
C VAL A 15 -2.20 9.51 10.93
N VAL A 16 -2.68 8.57 11.76
CA VAL A 16 -3.94 8.74 12.52
C VAL A 16 -3.87 9.89 13.54
N LYS A 17 -2.65 10.27 13.97
CA LYS A 17 -2.42 11.35 14.95
C LYS A 17 -1.92 12.64 14.27
N ASP A 18 -2.00 12.74 12.94
CA ASP A 18 -1.51 13.86 12.13
C ASP A 18 -0.05 14.24 12.45
N ILE A 19 0.78 13.25 12.76
CA ILE A 19 2.21 13.43 12.97
C ILE A 19 2.90 13.41 11.60
N PRO A 20 3.68 14.44 11.23
CA PRO A 20 4.36 14.48 9.94
C PRO A 20 5.21 13.22 9.68
N LEU A 21 5.08 12.69 8.46
CA LEU A 21 6.02 11.71 7.90
C LEU A 21 7.24 12.44 7.30
N ASP A 22 8.23 11.68 6.84
CA ASP A 22 9.38 12.28 6.17
C ASP A 22 8.92 13.02 4.90
N SER A 23 9.46 14.22 4.68
CA SER A 23 9.10 15.11 3.57
C SER A 23 9.30 14.50 2.17
N ALA A 24 10.13 13.47 2.06
CA ALA A 24 10.35 12.72 0.81
C ALA A 24 9.16 11.81 0.43
N GLU A 25 8.18 11.64 1.32
CA GLU A 25 7.07 10.71 1.19
C GLU A 25 5.74 11.44 0.97
N ASP A 26 5.69 12.39 0.05
CA ASP A 26 4.49 13.19 -0.28
C ASP A 26 3.65 12.58 -1.43
N GLY A 27 4.08 11.45 -1.98
CA GLY A 27 3.46 10.86 -3.18
C GLY A 27 3.99 11.44 -4.50
N SER A 28 5.07 12.25 -4.48
CA SER A 28 5.85 12.83 -5.61
C SER A 28 5.96 11.87 -6.79
N TYR A 29 6.54 10.75 -6.44
CA TYR A 29 6.88 9.69 -7.35
C TYR A 29 5.65 9.02 -7.96
N GLU A 30 4.66 8.66 -7.16
CA GLU A 30 3.47 7.94 -7.64
C GLU A 30 2.70 8.74 -8.70
N LEU A 31 2.59 10.05 -8.53
CA LEU A 31 1.95 10.92 -9.52
C LEU A 31 2.80 11.05 -10.80
N ALA A 32 4.12 11.16 -10.68
CA ALA A 32 5.01 11.25 -11.84
C ALA A 32 4.94 9.98 -12.68
N VAL A 33 4.93 8.81 -12.02
CA VAL A 33 4.68 7.51 -12.67
C VAL A 33 3.30 7.49 -13.34
N LEU A 34 2.24 7.95 -12.66
CA LEU A 34 0.89 8.02 -13.25
C LEU A 34 0.81 8.92 -14.48
N LYS A 35 1.56 10.03 -14.50
CA LYS A 35 1.64 10.96 -15.65
C LYS A 35 2.56 10.47 -16.76
N GLY A 36 3.32 9.39 -16.53
CA GLY A 36 4.32 8.88 -17.46
C GLY A 36 5.61 9.73 -17.51
N GLU A 37 5.83 10.57 -16.51
CA GLU A 37 7.03 11.41 -16.36
C GLU A 37 8.20 10.61 -15.78
N GLU A 38 7.90 9.56 -15.00
CA GLU A 38 8.86 8.68 -14.36
C GLU A 38 8.59 7.22 -14.76
N THR A 39 9.65 6.45 -15.01
CA THR A 39 9.55 5.02 -15.31
C THR A 39 9.90 4.19 -14.09
N VAL A 40 9.04 3.26 -13.70
CA VAL A 40 9.32 2.32 -12.61
C VAL A 40 10.50 1.43 -13.00
N GLN A 41 11.56 1.47 -12.20
CA GLN A 41 12.72 0.60 -12.40
C GLN A 41 12.41 -0.80 -11.88
N SER A 42 12.82 -1.82 -12.64
CA SER A 42 12.75 -3.21 -12.17
C SER A 42 13.90 -3.46 -11.19
N VAL A 43 13.57 -4.04 -10.04
CA VAL A 43 14.51 -4.40 -8.99
C VAL A 43 14.34 -5.89 -8.66
N SER A 44 15.40 -6.52 -8.15
CA SER A 44 15.27 -7.89 -7.63
C SER A 44 14.40 -7.89 -6.38
N THR A 45 13.40 -8.75 -6.38
CA THR A 45 12.44 -8.97 -5.29
C THR A 45 12.74 -10.24 -4.49
N ASP A 46 13.86 -10.94 -4.75
CA ASP A 46 14.18 -12.22 -4.12
C ASP A 46 14.14 -12.13 -2.58
N ALA A 47 14.69 -11.04 -2.02
CA ALA A 47 14.68 -10.80 -0.57
C ALA A 47 13.27 -10.50 -0.03
N LEU A 48 12.41 -9.86 -0.82
CA LEU A 48 11.01 -9.63 -0.46
C LEU A 48 10.24 -10.96 -0.46
N ASP A 49 10.44 -11.78 -1.50
CA ASP A 49 9.80 -13.10 -1.62
C ASP A 49 10.16 -14.00 -0.42
N VAL A 50 11.43 -14.00 -0.01
CA VAL A 50 11.87 -14.70 1.21
C VAL A 50 11.11 -14.21 2.44
N GLY A 51 11.01 -12.89 2.65
CA GLY A 51 10.27 -12.32 3.80
C GLY A 51 8.79 -12.68 3.81
N ILE A 52 8.17 -12.78 2.63
CA ILE A 52 6.77 -13.20 2.48
C ILE A 52 6.60 -14.70 2.76
N MET A 53 7.51 -15.54 2.29
CA MET A 53 7.48 -16.98 2.57
C MET A 53 7.70 -17.27 4.06
N GLU A 54 8.60 -16.54 4.71
CA GLU A 54 8.81 -16.57 6.15
C GLU A 54 7.53 -16.21 6.93
N TYR A 55 6.75 -15.24 6.45
CA TYR A 55 5.45 -14.93 7.05
C TYR A 55 4.51 -16.14 7.01
N PHE A 56 4.42 -16.85 5.88
CA PHE A 56 3.58 -18.05 5.78
C PHE A 56 4.11 -19.23 6.59
N ALA A 57 5.43 -19.34 6.74
CA ALA A 57 6.07 -20.26 7.68
C ALA A 57 5.89 -19.86 9.16
N ARG A 58 5.29 -18.70 9.44
CA ARG A 58 5.07 -18.12 10.78
C ARG A 58 6.38 -17.78 11.50
N GLU A 59 7.40 -17.40 10.74
CA GLU A 59 8.68 -16.98 11.29
C GLU A 59 8.58 -15.58 11.92
N PRO A 60 9.15 -15.37 13.12
CA PRO A 60 9.00 -14.11 13.86
C PRO A 60 9.75 -12.92 13.25
N PHE A 61 10.67 -13.17 12.31
CA PHE A 61 11.50 -12.15 11.65
C PHE A 61 11.01 -11.77 10.25
N SER A 62 9.88 -12.32 9.80
CA SER A 62 9.26 -12.03 8.49
C SER A 62 9.02 -10.54 8.25
N ILE A 63 8.35 -9.85 9.20
CA ILE A 63 8.08 -8.41 9.08
C ILE A 63 9.39 -7.58 9.03
N PRO A 64 10.36 -7.75 9.96
CA PRO A 64 11.66 -7.09 9.85
C PRO A 64 12.38 -7.29 8.51
N HIS A 65 12.32 -8.48 7.91
CA HIS A 65 12.92 -8.75 6.60
C HIS A 65 12.23 -7.99 5.47
N ILE A 66 10.89 -8.01 5.45
CA ILE A 66 10.10 -7.22 4.49
C ILE A 66 10.40 -5.73 4.63
N GLU A 67 10.42 -5.20 5.85
CA GLU A 67 10.78 -3.80 6.09
C GLU A 67 12.19 -3.47 5.63
N ASN A 68 13.16 -4.36 5.88
CA ASN A 68 14.54 -4.13 5.47
C ASN A 68 14.70 -4.03 3.96
N TYR A 69 13.90 -4.80 3.20
CA TYR A 69 13.80 -4.65 1.75
C TYR A 69 13.29 -3.25 1.38
N PHE A 70 12.17 -2.82 1.97
CA PHE A 70 11.52 -1.54 1.68
C PHE A 70 12.25 -0.30 2.23
N ARG A 71 13.28 -0.46 3.06
CA ARG A 71 14.19 0.65 3.41
C ARG A 71 15.03 1.12 2.22
N LYS A 72 15.13 0.32 1.16
CA LYS A 72 15.99 0.59 -0.02
C LYS A 72 15.23 0.59 -1.34
N HIS A 73 13.97 0.15 -1.34
CA HIS A 73 13.17 -0.06 -2.54
C HIS A 73 11.77 0.51 -2.33
N ARG A 74 11.16 0.98 -3.41
CA ARG A 74 9.79 1.51 -3.40
C ARG A 74 8.78 0.39 -3.61
N ALA A 75 7.60 0.52 -3.03
CA ALA A 75 6.51 -0.44 -3.19
C ALA A 75 6.09 -0.61 -4.67
N MET A 76 6.09 0.49 -5.44
CA MET A 76 5.82 0.47 -6.89
C MET A 76 6.78 -0.44 -7.67
N GLU A 77 8.05 -0.56 -7.25
CA GLU A 77 9.07 -1.38 -7.94
C GLU A 77 8.78 -2.88 -7.79
N ALA A 78 8.12 -3.28 -6.71
CA ALA A 78 7.77 -4.67 -6.43
C ALA A 78 6.45 -5.13 -7.08
N LYS A 79 5.58 -4.20 -7.53
CA LYS A 79 4.23 -4.52 -8.01
C LYS A 79 4.23 -5.56 -9.15
N SER A 80 4.95 -5.27 -10.24
CA SER A 80 4.90 -6.12 -11.45
C SER A 80 5.42 -7.54 -11.21
N HIS A 81 6.46 -7.69 -10.40
CA HIS A 81 6.92 -9.03 -9.99
C HIS A 81 5.85 -9.74 -9.17
N PHE A 82 5.26 -9.05 -8.21
CA PHE A 82 4.28 -9.66 -7.31
C PHE A 82 2.99 -10.06 -8.03
N GLU A 83 2.52 -9.28 -9.00
CA GLU A 83 1.38 -9.68 -9.85
C GLU A 83 1.69 -10.99 -10.60
N ASN A 84 2.87 -11.10 -11.22
CA ASN A 84 3.31 -12.33 -11.90
C ASN A 84 3.46 -13.52 -10.94
N TRP A 85 4.03 -13.28 -9.76
CA TRP A 85 4.19 -14.28 -8.72
C TRP A 85 2.84 -14.79 -8.23
N LEU A 86 1.88 -13.89 -7.96
CA LEU A 86 0.52 -14.26 -7.56
C LEU A 86 -0.22 -15.08 -8.61
N TYR A 87 -0.09 -14.75 -9.90
CA TYR A 87 -0.68 -15.56 -10.97
C TYR A 87 -0.16 -17.00 -10.96
N ALA A 88 1.09 -17.23 -10.56
CA ALA A 88 1.64 -18.58 -10.40
C ALA A 88 1.10 -19.30 -9.15
N PHE A 89 0.58 -18.55 -8.17
CA PHE A 89 0.10 -19.01 -6.87
C PHE A 89 -1.43 -19.23 -6.78
N ASP A 90 -2.16 -19.14 -7.90
CA ASP A 90 -3.64 -19.19 -8.05
C ASP A 90 -4.35 -20.43 -7.44
N GLN A 91 -3.62 -21.31 -6.73
CA GLN A 91 -4.15 -22.43 -5.96
C GLN A 91 -4.25 -22.19 -4.44
N MET A 92 -3.83 -21.02 -3.91
CA MET A 92 -3.97 -20.71 -2.48
C MET A 92 -5.13 -19.75 -2.21
N ASP A 93 -6.07 -20.16 -1.36
CA ASP A 93 -7.15 -19.30 -0.84
C ASP A 93 -6.56 -18.05 -0.16
N ARG A 94 -6.63 -16.91 -0.87
CA ARG A 94 -6.35 -15.51 -0.47
C ARG A 94 -5.63 -15.31 0.88
N PRO A 95 -4.34 -15.65 1.01
CA PRO A 95 -3.67 -15.72 2.31
C PRO A 95 -3.07 -14.38 2.78
N PHE A 96 -3.21 -13.31 2.00
CA PHE A 96 -2.49 -12.04 2.23
C PHE A 96 -3.22 -11.03 3.14
N LEU A 97 -4.48 -11.26 3.51
CA LEU A 97 -5.21 -10.33 4.37
C LEU A 97 -4.49 -10.11 5.71
N GLY A 98 -4.02 -11.19 6.34
CA GLY A 98 -3.27 -11.11 7.59
C GLY A 98 -1.97 -10.29 7.44
N LEU A 99 -1.20 -10.56 6.38
CA LEU A 99 0.05 -9.84 6.10
C LEU A 99 -0.21 -8.35 5.82
N SER A 100 -1.22 -8.04 5.00
CA SER A 100 -1.59 -6.66 4.66
C SER A 100 -1.90 -5.84 5.91
N ILE A 101 -2.72 -6.39 6.83
CA ILE A 101 -3.08 -5.70 8.07
C ILE A 101 -1.86 -5.47 8.97
N LEU A 102 -0.98 -6.47 9.08
CA LEU A 102 0.26 -6.35 9.87
C LEU A 102 1.18 -5.27 9.31
N LEU A 103 1.43 -5.28 8.00
CA LEU A 103 2.28 -4.27 7.36
C LEU A 103 1.67 -2.87 7.49
N MET A 104 0.36 -2.71 7.26
CA MET A 104 -0.29 -1.41 7.38
C MET A 104 -0.28 -0.86 8.81
N ARG A 105 -0.56 -1.71 9.81
CA ARG A 105 -0.74 -1.27 11.21
C ARG A 105 0.59 -1.14 11.97
N ASP A 106 1.47 -2.11 11.79
CA ASP A 106 2.60 -2.35 12.69
C ASP A 106 3.95 -1.89 12.11
N SER A 107 4.02 -1.56 10.82
CA SER A 107 5.29 -1.19 10.20
C SER A 107 5.76 0.23 10.55
N GLU A 108 7.08 0.38 10.65
CA GLU A 108 7.78 1.66 10.81
C GLU A 108 8.30 2.21 9.47
N VAL A 109 8.13 1.46 8.37
CA VAL A 109 8.65 1.79 7.04
C VAL A 109 7.48 2.12 6.09
N THR A 110 7.44 3.33 5.58
CA THR A 110 6.34 3.82 4.72
C THR A 110 6.15 2.98 3.46
N GLU A 111 7.23 2.59 2.79
CA GLU A 111 7.15 1.73 1.60
C GLU A 111 6.59 0.33 1.94
N ALA A 112 6.85 -0.20 3.15
CA ALA A 112 6.23 -1.44 3.59
C ALA A 112 4.72 -1.27 3.87
N VAL A 113 4.30 -0.12 4.40
CA VAL A 113 2.87 0.22 4.54
C VAL A 113 2.19 0.34 3.19
N LYS A 114 2.80 1.06 2.23
CA LYS A 114 2.31 1.17 0.85
C LYS A 114 2.14 -0.21 0.20
N PHE A 115 3.11 -1.10 0.40
CA PHE A 115 3.03 -2.49 -0.06
C PHE A 115 1.88 -3.24 0.64
N GLY A 116 1.71 -3.05 1.95
CA GLY A 116 0.57 -3.59 2.71
C GLY A 116 -0.79 -3.16 2.14
N ILE A 117 -0.95 -1.88 1.79
CA ILE A 117 -2.17 -1.38 1.14
C ILE A 117 -2.34 -2.05 -0.23
N TYR A 118 -1.28 -2.15 -1.03
CA TYR A 118 -1.31 -2.82 -2.33
C TYR A 118 -1.81 -4.28 -2.22
N LEU A 119 -1.33 -5.04 -1.23
CA LEU A 119 -1.77 -6.44 -1.02
C LEU A 119 -3.28 -6.59 -0.80
N THR A 120 -3.96 -5.55 -0.32
CA THR A 120 -5.41 -5.60 -0.12
C THR A 120 -6.21 -5.69 -1.43
N GLN A 121 -5.59 -5.38 -2.59
CA GLN A 121 -6.18 -5.57 -3.92
C GLN A 121 -6.61 -7.00 -4.18
N PHE A 122 -5.93 -7.96 -3.56
CA PHE A 122 -6.19 -9.40 -3.72
C PHE A 122 -7.14 -9.94 -2.65
N THR A 123 -7.78 -9.06 -1.88
CA THR A 123 -8.73 -9.38 -0.83
C THR A 123 -10.06 -8.71 -1.10
N ASP A 124 -11.15 -9.28 -0.57
CA ASP A 124 -12.45 -8.65 -0.68
C ASP A 124 -12.59 -7.52 0.37
N LEU A 125 -12.67 -6.27 -0.11
CA LEU A 125 -12.87 -5.07 0.71
C LEU A 125 -14.32 -4.55 0.65
N SER A 126 -15.24 -5.25 -0.01
CA SER A 126 -16.62 -4.81 -0.21
C SER A 126 -17.35 -4.54 1.12
N HIS A 127 -17.13 -5.40 2.12
CA HIS A 127 -17.62 -5.21 3.48
C HIS A 127 -16.72 -4.25 4.27
N LYS A 128 -17.27 -3.50 5.23
CA LYS A 128 -16.51 -2.63 6.17
C LYS A 128 -15.63 -3.46 7.11
N THR A 129 -14.62 -4.11 6.55
CA THR A 129 -13.60 -4.87 7.25
C THR A 129 -12.60 -3.91 7.89
N GLN A 130 -11.89 -4.39 8.90
CA GLN A 130 -10.81 -3.63 9.54
C GLN A 130 -9.75 -3.18 8.52
N ALA A 131 -9.46 -4.01 7.50
CA ALA A 131 -8.53 -3.67 6.43
C ALA A 131 -9.00 -2.45 5.61
N ARG A 132 -10.27 -2.43 5.18
CA ARG A 132 -10.83 -1.28 4.45
C ARG A 132 -10.72 0.02 5.25
N LYS A 133 -11.05 -0.03 6.54
CA LYS A 133 -10.93 1.15 7.41
C LYS A 133 -9.50 1.67 7.48
N ILE A 134 -8.52 0.79 7.65
CA ILE A 134 -7.09 1.16 7.69
C ILE A 134 -6.65 1.77 6.35
N VAL A 135 -7.08 1.18 5.22
CA VAL A 135 -6.79 1.69 3.88
C VAL A 135 -7.36 3.10 3.68
N GLU A 136 -8.61 3.35 4.08
CA GLU A 136 -9.24 4.68 3.96
C GLU A 136 -8.57 5.72 4.88
N GLU A 137 -8.20 5.34 6.11
CA GLU A 137 -7.49 6.23 7.04
C GLU A 137 -6.09 6.60 6.52
N LEU A 138 -5.33 5.61 6.02
CA LEU A 138 -4.03 5.86 5.41
C LEU A 138 -4.16 6.67 4.12
N GLY A 139 -5.13 6.33 3.26
CA GLY A 139 -5.31 6.92 1.94
C GLY A 139 -5.64 8.41 1.95
N ARG A 140 -6.09 8.97 3.08
CA ARG A 140 -6.28 10.42 3.28
C ARG A 140 -4.97 11.20 3.32
N HIS A 141 -3.86 10.52 3.60
CA HIS A 141 -2.54 11.12 3.58
C HIS A 141 -1.89 10.90 2.20
N ASP A 142 -1.34 11.98 1.63
CA ASP A 142 -0.87 12.03 0.23
C ASP A 142 0.10 10.90 -0.13
N ALA A 143 1.00 10.54 0.80
CA ALA A 143 1.92 9.41 0.69
C ALA A 143 1.26 8.09 0.25
N PHE A 144 0.03 7.83 0.70
CA PHE A 144 -0.64 6.55 0.51
C PHE A 144 -1.83 6.62 -0.44
N SER A 145 -2.27 7.82 -0.84
CA SER A 145 -3.49 8.03 -1.63
C SER A 145 -3.50 7.19 -2.91
N TYR A 146 -2.39 7.12 -3.65
CA TYR A 146 -2.30 6.27 -4.84
C TYR A 146 -2.61 4.80 -4.55
N TYR A 147 -1.96 4.22 -3.53
CA TYR A 147 -2.12 2.80 -3.20
C TYR A 147 -3.53 2.51 -2.69
N ALA A 148 -4.09 3.41 -1.86
CA ALA A 148 -5.44 3.26 -1.32
C ALA A 148 -6.50 3.36 -2.42
N LEU A 149 -6.38 4.34 -3.31
CA LEU A 149 -7.28 4.51 -4.45
C LEU A 149 -7.18 3.32 -5.41
N ASP A 150 -5.98 2.86 -5.76
CA ASP A 150 -5.76 1.69 -6.61
C ASP A 150 -6.32 0.42 -5.96
N ALA A 151 -6.17 0.28 -4.63
CA ALA A 151 -6.76 -0.82 -3.87
C ALA A 151 -8.28 -0.83 -3.93
N LEU A 152 -8.93 0.29 -3.62
CA LEU A 152 -10.38 0.43 -3.63
C LEU A 152 -10.97 0.34 -5.04
N LEU A 153 -10.21 0.69 -6.08
CA LEU A 153 -10.67 0.57 -7.45
C LEU A 153 -10.64 -0.89 -7.94
N LYS A 154 -9.64 -1.66 -7.52
CA LYS A 154 -9.43 -3.05 -7.96
C LYS A 154 -10.15 -4.10 -7.11
N SER A 155 -10.49 -3.81 -5.86
CA SER A 155 -11.33 -4.74 -5.09
C SER A 155 -12.75 -4.81 -5.64
N ALA A 156 -13.39 -5.98 -5.55
CA ALA A 156 -14.74 -6.19 -6.06
C ALA A 156 -15.75 -5.26 -5.35
N ASP A 157 -16.70 -4.69 -6.11
CA ASP A 157 -17.81 -3.86 -5.63
C ASP A 157 -17.44 -2.58 -4.85
N SER A 158 -16.18 -2.13 -4.91
CA SER A 158 -15.69 -0.96 -4.17
C SER A 158 -15.43 0.27 -5.03
N THR A 159 -15.86 0.30 -6.30
CA THR A 159 -15.76 1.49 -7.15
C THR A 159 -16.40 2.73 -6.50
N HIS A 160 -17.49 2.55 -5.73
CA HIS A 160 -18.06 3.63 -4.93
C HIS A 160 -17.07 4.14 -3.87
N ALA A 161 -16.34 3.25 -3.19
CA ALA A 161 -15.35 3.61 -2.17
C ALA A 161 -14.17 4.40 -2.75
N PHE A 162 -13.76 4.11 -4.00
CA PHE A 162 -12.79 4.93 -4.73
C PHE A 162 -13.27 6.39 -4.87
N TYR A 163 -14.51 6.59 -5.33
CA TYR A 163 -15.09 7.94 -5.47
C TYR A 163 -15.30 8.63 -4.11
N GLU A 164 -15.77 7.88 -3.11
CA GLU A 164 -15.99 8.37 -1.75
C GLU A 164 -14.68 8.90 -1.15
N LEU A 165 -13.61 8.09 -1.14
CA LEU A 165 -12.31 8.52 -0.67
C LEU A 165 -11.80 9.71 -1.49
N GLY A 166 -11.79 9.58 -2.82
CA GLY A 166 -11.27 10.60 -3.74
C GLY A 166 -11.93 11.99 -3.56
N SER A 167 -13.23 12.02 -3.29
CA SER A 167 -13.97 13.27 -3.05
C SER A 167 -13.53 14.03 -1.79
N THR A 168 -12.90 13.34 -0.84
CA THR A 168 -12.42 13.94 0.42
C THR A 168 -10.96 14.37 0.37
N LEU A 169 -10.22 13.96 -0.67
CA LEU A 169 -8.80 14.26 -0.77
C LEU A 169 -8.56 15.73 -1.11
N THR A 170 -7.45 16.26 -0.61
CA THR A 170 -6.95 17.59 -0.93
C THR A 170 -5.49 17.49 -1.37
N GLY A 171 -4.88 18.61 -1.75
CA GLY A 171 -3.47 18.64 -2.14
C GLY A 171 -3.14 17.59 -3.20
N ARG A 172 -2.13 16.77 -2.90
CA ARG A 172 -1.53 15.87 -3.86
C ARG A 172 -2.30 14.57 -4.03
N GLY A 173 -2.93 14.07 -2.96
CA GLY A 173 -3.88 12.97 -3.04
C GLY A 173 -5.04 13.28 -4.01
N LYS A 174 -5.48 14.54 -4.06
CA LYS A 174 -6.51 14.99 -5.01
C LYS A 174 -6.02 14.94 -6.47
N GLU A 175 -4.81 15.41 -6.75
CA GLU A 175 -4.22 15.33 -8.09
C GLU A 175 -4.09 13.88 -8.59
N ILE A 176 -3.68 12.97 -7.69
CA ILE A 176 -3.62 11.52 -7.97
C ILE A 176 -5.02 11.00 -8.34
N TYR A 177 -6.03 11.30 -7.52
CA TYR A 177 -7.41 10.88 -7.78
C TYR A 177 -7.93 11.39 -9.11
N GLU A 178 -7.77 12.69 -9.42
CA GLU A 178 -8.23 13.29 -10.67
C GLU A 178 -7.55 12.64 -11.89
N THR A 179 -6.25 12.35 -11.79
CA THR A 179 -5.48 11.66 -12.84
C THR A 179 -6.03 10.25 -13.08
N MET A 180 -6.26 9.48 -12.01
CA MET A 180 -6.83 8.12 -12.11
C MET A 180 -8.26 8.13 -12.64
N ALA A 181 -9.12 9.03 -12.16
CA ALA A 181 -10.51 9.15 -12.59
C ALA A 181 -10.62 9.52 -14.08
N LYS A 182 -9.77 10.44 -14.55
CA LYS A 182 -9.69 10.78 -15.98
C LYS A 182 -9.34 9.57 -16.84
N ALA A 183 -8.34 8.79 -16.44
CA ALA A 183 -7.94 7.59 -17.17
C ALA A 183 -9.06 6.53 -17.24
N LEU A 184 -9.89 6.41 -16.20
CA LEU A 184 -11.07 5.53 -16.19
C LEU A 184 -12.13 5.97 -17.21
N LEU A 185 -12.43 7.27 -17.25
CA LEU A 185 -13.39 7.82 -18.22
C LEU A 185 -12.93 7.63 -19.67
N GLU A 186 -11.63 7.75 -19.94
CA GLU A 186 -11.07 7.50 -21.26
C GLU A 186 -11.13 6.02 -21.68
N LYS A 187 -10.93 5.09 -20.74
CA LYS A 187 -11.07 3.65 -20.98
C LYS A 187 -12.52 3.24 -21.25
N GLY A 188 -13.49 3.80 -20.54
CA GLY A 188 -14.92 3.48 -20.72
C GLY A 188 -15.56 4.08 -21.98
N ARG A 189 -14.85 4.96 -22.70
CA ARG A 189 -15.28 5.54 -23.98
C ARG A 189 -14.85 4.74 -25.22
N LYS A 190 -13.99 3.73 -25.05
CA LYS A 190 -13.54 2.82 -26.11
C LYS A 190 -14.33 1.52 -26.05
#